data_AF-A0A9E4IUM3-F1
#
_entry.id   AF-A0A9E4IUM3-F1
#
_cell.length_a   1.000
_cell.length_b   1.000
_cell.length_c   1.000
_cell.angle_alpha   90.00
_cell.angle_beta   90.00
_cell.angle_gamma   90.00
#
_symmetry.space_group_name_H-M   'P 1'
#
loop_
_entity.id
_entity.type
_entity.pdbx_description
1 polymer ?
#
loop_
_entity_poly.entity_id
_entity_poly.type
_entity_poly.pdbx_seq_one_letter_code
_entity_poly.pdbx_strand_id
1 'polypeptide(L)'
;MRRRLERLAVGILLALVAAGFAVSAQEADPATIAGVVTSGGGPEAGVWVIAETGDLPTKFRKIVVTGDDGRFLLPELPDATYSVWVRGYGLVDSTPVTAAPGADLALTATVARTPQEAAAVYPAAHWLSLIDVPGAGEFPGTGPNGNGISEQLRTRDEYLYNVKACLRCHQVGGAFTRGHPAAERYDSSADAWDARVRMGQRGAEMSMWMSRFGRERG
;
A
#
# COMPACT_ATOMS: atom_id res chain seq x y z
N MET A 1 -57.05 -39.49 6.52
CA MET A 1 -56.54 -38.58 7.58
C MET A 1 -55.07 -38.16 7.42
N ARG A 2 -54.19 -38.90 6.73
CA ARG A 2 -52.74 -38.58 6.65
C ARG A 2 -52.33 -37.43 5.69
N ARG A 3 -53.15 -37.05 4.70
CA ARG A 3 -52.79 -36.01 3.70
C ARG A 3 -53.13 -34.56 4.08
N ARG A 4 -53.74 -34.31 5.25
CA ARG A 4 -54.05 -32.95 5.73
C ARG A 4 -53.01 -32.39 6.72
N LEU A 5 -52.11 -33.22 7.24
CA LEU A 5 -51.04 -32.78 8.15
C LEU A 5 -49.77 -32.29 7.42
N GLU A 6 -49.53 -32.71 6.18
CA GLU A 6 -48.32 -32.32 5.43
C GLU A 6 -48.35 -30.87 4.94
N ARG A 7 -49.54 -30.25 4.82
CA ARG A 7 -49.67 -28.85 4.36
C ARG A 7 -49.49 -27.81 5.46
N LEU A 8 -49.56 -28.20 6.73
CA LEU A 8 -49.32 -27.31 7.87
C LEU A 8 -47.83 -27.21 8.23
N ALA A 9 -47.03 -28.25 7.96
CA ALA A 9 -45.59 -28.25 8.24
C ALA A 9 -44.77 -27.33 7.31
N VAL A 10 -45.21 -27.15 6.06
CA VAL A 10 -44.50 -26.32 5.07
C VAL A 10 -44.75 -24.82 5.27
N GLY A 11 -45.93 -24.43 5.78
CA GLY A 11 -46.25 -23.02 6.06
C GLY A 11 -45.51 -22.43 7.26
N ILE A 12 -45.15 -23.26 8.24
CA ILE A 12 -44.42 -22.82 9.45
C ILE A 12 -42.92 -22.67 9.17
N LEU A 13 -42.36 -23.46 8.24
CA LEU A 13 -40.94 -23.38 7.89
C LEU A 13 -40.61 -22.13 7.05
N LEU A 14 -41.57 -21.58 6.30
CA LEU A 14 -41.38 -20.35 5.52
C LEU A 14 -41.52 -19.06 6.35
N ALA A 15 -42.21 -19.09 7.49
CA ALA A 15 -42.33 -17.92 8.37
C ALA A 15 -41.15 -17.76 9.34
N LEU A 16 -40.41 -18.85 9.64
CA LEU A 16 -39.28 -18.84 10.58
C LEU A 16 -37.95 -18.37 9.96
N VAL A 17 -37.85 -18.30 8.62
CA VAL A 17 -36.62 -17.84 7.95
C VAL A 17 -36.59 -16.31 7.77
N ALA A 18 -37.72 -15.62 7.91
CA ALA A 18 -37.80 -14.17 7.74
C ALA A 18 -37.46 -13.35 9.00
N ALA A 19 -37.28 -14.00 10.16
CA ALA A 19 -37.10 -13.30 11.45
C ALA A 19 -35.62 -13.14 11.88
N GLY A 20 -34.66 -13.46 11.02
CA GLY A 20 -33.29 -13.76 11.45
C GLY A 20 -32.18 -12.83 11.00
N PHE A 21 -32.43 -11.66 10.39
CA PHE A 21 -31.37 -10.65 10.14
C PHE A 21 -31.95 -9.24 10.12
N ALA A 22 -32.53 -8.79 11.24
CA ALA A 22 -32.55 -7.36 11.49
C ALA A 22 -31.11 -6.95 11.81
N VAL A 23 -30.36 -6.53 10.79
CA VAL A 23 -29.15 -5.74 11.01
C VAL A 23 -29.65 -4.47 11.69
N SER A 24 -29.50 -4.41 13.01
CA SER A 24 -29.66 -3.16 13.74
C SER A 24 -28.68 -2.19 13.11
N ALA A 25 -29.19 -1.17 12.41
CA ALA A 25 -28.38 -0.01 12.08
C ALA A 25 -27.94 0.57 13.43
N GLN A 26 -26.69 0.31 13.82
CA GLN A 26 -26.05 1.01 14.91
C GLN A 26 -26.21 2.50 14.58
N GLU A 27 -26.82 3.29 15.48
CA GLU A 27 -26.83 4.74 15.32
C GLU A 27 -25.39 5.17 15.05
N ALA A 28 -25.20 5.94 13.97
CA ALA A 28 -23.89 6.45 13.60
C ALA A 28 -23.37 7.25 14.80
N ASP A 29 -22.31 6.76 15.43
CA ASP A 29 -21.65 7.48 16.51
C ASP A 29 -21.32 8.89 15.99
N PRO A 30 -21.81 9.98 16.63
CA PRO A 30 -21.59 11.33 16.15
C PRO A 30 -20.08 11.68 16.08
N ALA A 31 -19.22 10.92 16.77
CA ALA A 31 -17.78 10.98 16.61
C ALA A 31 -17.26 10.24 15.35
N THR A 32 -18.05 10.14 14.28
CA THR A 32 -17.64 9.44 13.04
C THR A 32 -17.68 10.33 11.80
N ILE A 33 -16.85 10.03 10.81
CA ILE A 33 -17.08 10.49 9.42
C ILE A 33 -17.35 9.24 8.59
N ALA A 34 -18.50 9.19 7.94
CA ALA A 34 -18.90 8.10 7.06
C ALA A 34 -18.88 8.57 5.60
N GLY A 35 -19.04 7.63 4.68
CA GLY A 35 -19.24 7.98 3.28
C GLY A 35 -19.04 6.83 2.32
N VAL A 36 -18.97 7.18 1.05
CA VAL A 36 -18.65 6.28 -0.06
C VAL A 36 -17.55 6.89 -0.92
N VAL A 37 -16.67 6.04 -1.42
CA VAL A 37 -15.66 6.40 -2.41
C VAL A 37 -16.06 5.82 -3.76
N THR A 38 -16.02 6.64 -4.80
CA THR A 38 -16.29 6.23 -6.19
C THR A 38 -15.23 6.78 -7.14
N SER A 39 -15.05 6.15 -8.29
CA SER A 39 -14.28 6.66 -9.43
C SER A 39 -15.09 6.53 -10.73
N GLY A 40 -14.46 6.80 -11.87
CA GLY A 40 -15.06 6.51 -13.17
C GLY A 40 -15.45 5.05 -13.39
N GLY A 41 -14.91 4.11 -12.60
CA GLY A 41 -15.24 2.68 -12.64
C GLY A 41 -16.37 2.24 -11.71
N GLY A 42 -16.91 3.14 -10.88
CA GLY A 42 -17.90 2.81 -9.83
C GLY A 42 -17.32 2.89 -8.41
N PRO A 43 -17.91 2.19 -7.44
CA PRO A 43 -17.39 2.16 -6.07
C PRO A 43 -15.96 1.61 -5.99
N GLU A 44 -15.12 2.25 -5.18
CA GLU A 44 -13.71 1.87 -5.02
C GLU A 44 -13.52 1.06 -3.74
N ALA A 45 -13.27 -0.24 -3.90
CA ALA A 45 -12.98 -1.15 -2.79
C ALA A 45 -11.48 -1.17 -2.46
N GLY A 46 -11.15 -1.34 -1.17
CA GLY A 46 -9.76 -1.52 -0.75
C GLY A 46 -8.89 -0.25 -0.80
N VAL A 47 -9.49 0.93 -0.98
CA VAL A 47 -8.77 2.22 -0.97
C VAL A 47 -8.73 2.81 0.42
N TRP A 48 -7.65 3.53 0.73
CA TRP A 48 -7.49 4.22 2.01
C TRP A 48 -8.25 5.54 2.00
N VAL A 49 -9.10 5.74 3.00
CA VAL A 49 -9.66 7.05 3.35
C VAL A 49 -8.91 7.58 4.54
N ILE A 50 -8.27 8.73 4.37
CA ILE A 50 -7.35 9.32 5.32
C ILE A 50 -7.96 10.63 5.81
N ALA A 51 -8.14 10.75 7.13
CA ALA A 51 -8.49 12.00 7.79
C ALA A 51 -7.29 12.52 8.58
N GLU A 52 -6.90 13.77 8.36
CA GLU A 52 -5.80 14.44 9.06
C GLU A 52 -6.26 15.77 9.64
N THR A 53 -5.84 16.09 10.85
CA THR A 53 -6.03 17.39 11.46
C THR A 53 -4.77 17.88 12.19
N GLY A 54 -4.59 19.19 12.19
CA GLY A 54 -3.62 19.91 13.01
C GLY A 54 -4.26 20.70 14.15
N ASP A 55 -5.58 20.62 14.33
CA ASP A 55 -6.32 21.42 15.31
C ASP A 55 -6.17 20.89 16.75
N LEU A 56 -5.65 19.67 16.89
CA LEU A 56 -5.40 19.02 18.17
C LEU A 56 -3.98 19.33 18.69
N PRO A 57 -3.70 19.15 19.99
CA PRO A 57 -2.36 19.39 20.56
C PRO A 57 -1.24 18.60 19.89
N THR A 58 -1.56 17.48 19.24
CA THR A 58 -0.66 16.71 18.39
C THR A 58 -1.32 16.47 17.04
N LYS A 59 -0.49 16.39 15.99
CA LYS A 59 -0.96 16.03 14.66
C LYS A 59 -1.66 14.67 14.71
N PHE A 60 -2.90 14.63 14.25
CA PHE A 60 -3.72 13.43 14.26
C PHE A 60 -3.99 12.95 12.83
N ARG A 61 -3.89 11.63 12.63
CA ARG A 61 -4.26 10.95 11.38
C ARG A 61 -5.02 9.66 11.71
N LYS A 62 -6.19 9.47 11.11
CA LYS A 62 -6.92 8.20 11.12
C LYS A 62 -7.13 7.73 9.70
N ILE A 63 -6.92 6.43 9.47
CA ILE A 63 -6.96 5.81 8.15
C ILE A 63 -7.84 4.58 8.24
N VAL A 64 -8.78 4.44 7.32
CA VAL A 64 -9.59 3.23 7.14
C VAL A 64 -9.53 2.78 5.69
N VAL A 65 -9.99 1.56 5.43
CA VAL A 65 -10.05 0.98 4.09
C VAL A 65 -11.52 0.78 3.72
N THR A 66 -11.89 1.14 2.50
CA THR A 66 -13.25 0.94 1.99
C THR A 66 -13.59 -0.54 1.81
N GLY A 67 -14.87 -0.89 2.04
CA GLY A 67 -15.41 -2.20 1.70
C GLY A 67 -15.71 -2.37 0.22
N ASP A 68 -16.28 -3.52 -0.16
CA ASP A 68 -16.59 -3.87 -1.56
C ASP A 68 -17.57 -2.90 -2.24
N ASP A 69 -18.42 -2.23 -1.48
CA ASP A 69 -19.36 -1.22 -1.96
C ASP A 69 -18.79 0.22 -1.90
N GLY A 70 -17.49 0.36 -1.66
CA GLY A 70 -16.79 1.64 -1.55
C GLY A 70 -17.10 2.40 -0.26
N ARG A 71 -17.89 1.84 0.66
CA ARG A 71 -18.23 2.52 1.92
C ARG A 71 -17.06 2.50 2.90
N PHE A 72 -16.98 3.56 3.69
CA PHE A 72 -16.05 3.67 4.80
C PHE A 72 -16.72 4.30 6.02
N LEU A 73 -16.11 4.06 7.18
CA LEU A 73 -16.44 4.71 8.44
C LEU A 73 -15.13 5.01 9.17
N LEU A 74 -14.87 6.27 9.47
CA LEU A 74 -13.80 6.74 10.36
C LEU A 74 -14.41 6.94 11.76
N PRO A 75 -14.26 6.00 12.71
CA PRO A 75 -14.90 6.10 14.03
C PRO A 75 -14.07 6.91 15.02
N GLU A 76 -14.64 7.23 16.19
CA GLU A 76 -13.95 7.78 17.37
C GLU A 76 -13.02 8.96 17.04
N LEU A 77 -13.49 9.89 16.20
CA LEU A 77 -12.78 11.09 15.84
C LEU A 77 -12.98 12.16 16.93
N PRO A 78 -11.90 12.72 17.50
CA PRO A 78 -12.00 13.92 18.33
C PRO A 78 -12.72 15.05 17.59
N ASP A 79 -13.39 15.92 18.36
CA ASP A 79 -14.02 17.11 17.80
C ASP A 79 -12.95 18.07 17.25
N ALA A 80 -12.88 18.17 15.92
CA ALA A 80 -11.91 18.95 15.16
C ALA A 80 -12.34 19.03 13.69
N THR A 81 -11.70 19.91 12.92
CA THR A 81 -11.83 19.92 11.46
C THR A 81 -10.75 19.06 10.84
N TYR A 82 -11.14 18.19 9.90
CA TYR A 82 -10.27 17.26 9.21
C TYR A 82 -10.17 17.59 7.73
N SER A 83 -8.99 17.42 7.18
CA SER A 83 -8.77 17.21 5.75
C SER A 83 -8.94 15.73 5.47
N VAL A 84 -9.87 15.36 4.58
CA VAL A 84 -10.21 13.96 4.26
C VAL A 84 -9.96 13.70 2.78
N TRP A 85 -9.17 12.68 2.45
CA TRP A 85 -8.87 12.32 1.06
C TRP A 85 -8.69 10.81 0.88
N VAL A 86 -8.64 10.41 -0.38
CA VAL A 86 -8.51 9.02 -0.81
C VAL A 86 -7.12 8.77 -1.38
N ARG A 87 -6.55 7.62 -1.04
CA ARG A 87 -5.35 7.04 -1.67
C ARG A 87 -5.62 5.58 -2.00
N GLY A 88 -5.03 5.06 -3.06
CA GLY A 88 -5.15 3.63 -3.40
C GLY A 88 -4.11 3.18 -4.41
N TYR A 89 -3.95 1.87 -4.56
CA TYR A 89 -3.16 1.30 -5.65
C TYR A 89 -3.83 1.63 -6.99
N GLY A 90 -3.06 1.98 -8.01
CA GLY A 90 -3.59 2.44 -9.31
C GLY A 90 -4.20 3.86 -9.30
N LEU A 91 -4.21 4.55 -8.16
CA LEU A 91 -4.77 5.90 -8.03
C LEU A 91 -3.67 6.94 -7.75
N VAL A 92 -4.00 8.21 -7.96
CA VAL A 92 -3.31 9.33 -7.32
C VAL A 92 -4.11 9.79 -6.11
N ASP A 93 -3.48 10.51 -5.19
CA ASP A 93 -4.20 11.13 -4.07
C ASP A 93 -5.34 12.01 -4.60
N SER A 94 -6.54 11.85 -4.05
CA SER A 94 -7.66 12.72 -4.37
C SER A 94 -7.42 14.13 -3.80
N THR A 95 -8.13 15.11 -4.33
CA THR A 95 -8.20 16.42 -3.68
C THR A 95 -8.82 16.26 -2.29
N PRO A 96 -8.20 16.78 -1.22
CA PRO A 96 -8.78 16.69 0.11
C PRO A 96 -10.03 17.55 0.26
N VAL A 97 -10.98 17.04 1.05
CA VAL A 97 -12.24 17.70 1.42
C VAL A 97 -12.24 17.99 2.91
N THR A 98 -12.69 19.16 3.31
CA THR A 98 -12.84 19.54 4.72
C THR A 98 -14.11 18.93 5.32
N ALA A 99 -14.00 18.27 6.47
CA ALA A 99 -15.12 17.66 7.19
C ALA A 99 -14.91 17.63 8.71
N ALA A 100 -15.98 17.40 9.47
CA ALA A 100 -15.96 17.22 10.92
C ALA A 100 -16.77 15.96 11.29
N PRO A 101 -16.63 15.42 12.52
CA PRO A 101 -17.46 14.30 12.96
C PRO A 101 -18.96 14.58 12.78
N GLY A 102 -19.70 13.57 12.37
CA GLY A 102 -21.10 13.61 11.92
C GLY A 102 -21.28 13.76 10.41
N ALA A 103 -20.21 13.97 9.63
CA ALA A 103 -20.32 14.12 8.17
C ALA A 103 -20.52 12.78 7.44
N ASP A 104 -21.31 12.83 6.37
CA ASP A 104 -21.42 11.78 5.34
C ASP A 104 -20.86 12.33 4.02
N LEU A 105 -19.78 11.71 3.52
CA LEU A 105 -19.01 12.21 2.39
C LEU A 105 -19.18 11.35 1.13
N ALA A 106 -19.37 12.00 0.00
CA ALA A 106 -19.16 11.39 -1.32
C ALA A 106 -17.78 11.78 -1.83
N LEU A 107 -16.80 10.89 -1.67
CA LEU A 107 -15.42 11.13 -2.11
C LEU A 107 -15.21 10.58 -3.53
N THR A 108 -14.52 11.35 -4.37
CA THR A 108 -14.14 10.92 -5.72
C THR A 108 -12.66 10.57 -5.76
N ALA A 109 -12.37 9.31 -6.07
CA ALA A 109 -11.02 8.82 -6.34
C ALA A 109 -10.57 9.21 -7.75
N THR A 110 -9.27 9.49 -7.88
CA THR A 110 -8.66 9.85 -9.17
C THR A 110 -7.78 8.70 -9.65
N VAL A 111 -8.20 8.05 -10.74
CA VAL A 111 -7.41 7.00 -11.39
C VAL A 111 -6.13 7.61 -11.98
N ALA A 112 -4.99 6.99 -11.70
CA ALA A 112 -3.72 7.42 -12.26
C ALA A 112 -3.70 7.23 -13.78
N ARG A 113 -3.12 8.17 -14.52
CA ARG A 113 -3.06 8.09 -15.99
C ARG A 113 -1.94 7.19 -16.47
N THR A 114 -0.93 6.99 -15.62
CA THR A 114 0.25 6.20 -15.93
C THR A 114 0.65 5.32 -14.75
N PRO A 115 1.35 4.21 -14.98
CA PRO A 115 1.94 3.40 -13.90
C PRO A 115 2.88 4.21 -12.99
N GLN A 116 3.58 5.20 -13.53
CA GLN A 116 4.50 6.07 -12.79
C GLN A 116 3.75 6.97 -11.81
N GLU A 117 2.63 7.57 -12.23
CA GLU A 117 1.75 8.34 -11.35
C GLU A 117 1.17 7.46 -10.24
N ALA A 118 0.70 6.25 -10.57
CA ALA A 118 0.19 5.31 -9.57
C ALA A 118 1.27 4.95 -8.53
N ALA A 119 2.47 4.61 -9.00
CA ALA A 119 3.56 4.16 -8.13
C ALA A 119 4.11 5.27 -7.21
N ALA A 120 3.76 6.54 -7.45
CA ALA A 120 4.18 7.66 -6.62
C ALA A 120 3.69 7.52 -5.17
N VAL A 121 2.46 7.04 -4.97
CA VAL A 121 1.81 6.88 -3.66
C VAL A 121 2.01 5.51 -3.02
N TYR A 122 2.64 4.58 -3.73
CA TYR A 122 2.86 3.21 -3.23
C TYR A 122 3.78 3.23 -2.01
N PRO A 123 3.48 2.41 -0.98
CA PRO A 123 4.36 2.30 0.17
C PRO A 123 5.72 1.79 -0.30
N ALA A 124 6.79 2.27 0.34
CA ALA A 124 8.14 1.96 -0.11
C ALA A 124 8.43 0.45 -0.14
N ALA A 125 7.88 -0.31 0.80
CA ALA A 125 8.00 -1.77 0.83
C ALA A 125 7.41 -2.47 -0.40
N HIS A 126 6.43 -1.87 -1.10
CA HIS A 126 5.89 -2.43 -2.33
C HIS A 126 6.97 -2.60 -3.40
N TRP A 127 7.98 -1.73 -3.42
CA TRP A 127 9.09 -1.83 -4.37
C TRP A 127 9.89 -3.11 -4.23
N LEU A 128 9.93 -3.72 -3.04
CA LEU A 128 10.56 -5.03 -2.87
C LEU A 128 9.87 -6.13 -3.69
N SER A 129 8.56 -5.97 -3.97
CA SER A 129 7.82 -6.90 -4.83
C SER A 129 8.08 -6.68 -6.33
N LEU A 130 8.70 -5.56 -6.69
CA LEU A 130 9.03 -5.20 -8.06
C LEU A 130 10.50 -5.47 -8.42
N ILE A 131 11.32 -5.87 -7.43
CA ILE A 131 12.73 -6.24 -7.66
C ILE A 131 12.77 -7.53 -8.48
N ASP A 132 13.54 -7.51 -9.57
CA ASP A 132 13.86 -8.72 -10.32
C ASP A 132 14.91 -9.52 -9.54
N VAL A 133 14.47 -10.62 -8.92
CA VAL A 133 15.33 -11.46 -8.08
C VAL A 133 15.92 -12.57 -8.96
N PRO A 134 17.26 -12.75 -8.94
CA PRO A 134 17.90 -13.82 -9.70
C PRO A 134 17.29 -15.20 -9.42
N GLY A 135 17.23 -16.04 -10.46
CA GLY A 135 16.72 -17.40 -10.39
C GLY A 135 17.56 -18.27 -9.45
N ALA A 136 16.94 -19.30 -8.84
CA ALA A 136 17.65 -20.18 -7.92
C ALA A 136 18.83 -20.93 -8.58
N GLY A 137 18.73 -21.22 -9.89
CA GLY A 137 19.78 -21.87 -10.68
C GLY A 137 20.95 -20.96 -11.05
N GLU A 138 20.90 -19.67 -10.71
CA GLU A 138 22.02 -18.74 -10.87
C GLU A 138 22.99 -18.76 -9.68
N PHE A 139 22.73 -19.61 -8.68
CA PHE A 139 23.57 -19.76 -7.51
C PHE A 139 24.25 -21.14 -7.47
N PRO A 140 25.50 -21.24 -6.96
CA PRO A 140 26.33 -20.16 -6.42
C PRO A 140 26.74 -19.14 -7.49
N GLY A 141 26.97 -17.89 -7.07
CA GLY A 141 27.47 -16.85 -7.98
C GLY A 141 28.79 -17.25 -8.62
N THR A 142 29.03 -16.74 -9.83
CA THR A 142 30.20 -17.09 -10.66
C THR A 142 31.11 -15.89 -10.97
N GLY A 143 30.88 -14.76 -10.27
CA GLY A 143 31.71 -13.58 -10.33
C GLY A 143 31.56 -12.76 -11.62
N PRO A 144 32.38 -11.70 -11.79
CA PRO A 144 32.28 -10.77 -12.92
C PRO A 144 32.50 -11.42 -14.30
N ASN A 145 33.29 -12.50 -14.38
CA ASN A 145 33.53 -13.23 -15.62
C ASN A 145 32.45 -14.30 -15.91
N GLY A 146 31.44 -14.42 -15.05
CA GLY A 146 30.31 -15.34 -15.19
C GLY A 146 28.99 -14.58 -15.20
N ASN A 147 28.09 -14.92 -14.28
CA ASN A 147 26.76 -14.31 -14.15
C ASN A 147 26.73 -12.99 -13.36
N GLY A 148 27.90 -12.44 -13.02
CA GLY A 148 28.05 -11.16 -12.31
C GLY A 148 27.68 -11.22 -10.83
N ILE A 149 27.10 -12.32 -10.33
CA ILE A 149 26.74 -12.50 -8.92
C ILE A 149 28.01 -12.87 -8.13
N SER A 150 28.18 -12.27 -6.96
CA SER A 150 29.32 -12.57 -6.07
C SER A 150 29.47 -14.07 -5.80
N GLU A 151 30.68 -14.60 -5.96
CA GLU A 151 31.02 -16.00 -5.66
C GLU A 151 30.79 -16.38 -4.19
N GLN A 152 30.65 -15.38 -3.31
CA GLN A 152 30.33 -15.56 -1.90
C GLN A 152 28.84 -15.87 -1.67
N LEU A 153 27.96 -15.53 -2.61
CA LEU A 153 26.54 -15.86 -2.54
C LEU A 153 26.32 -17.28 -3.05
N ARG A 154 25.96 -18.19 -2.15
CA ARG A 154 25.77 -19.61 -2.45
C ARG A 154 24.33 -19.95 -2.78
N THR A 155 23.37 -19.14 -2.33
CA THR A 155 21.94 -19.39 -2.53
C THR A 155 21.15 -18.11 -2.82
N ARG A 156 19.98 -18.27 -3.43
CA ARG A 156 19.02 -17.16 -3.62
C ARG A 156 18.51 -16.59 -2.29
N ASP A 157 18.44 -17.40 -1.25
CA ASP A 157 17.98 -16.96 0.07
C ASP A 157 18.98 -16.00 0.73
N GLU A 158 20.29 -16.22 0.54
CA GLU A 158 21.33 -15.28 0.96
C GLU A 158 21.24 -13.94 0.21
N TYR A 159 20.94 -13.97 -1.09
CA TYR A 159 20.67 -12.76 -1.88
C TYR A 159 19.47 -12.00 -1.31
N LEU A 160 18.34 -12.68 -1.10
CA LEU A 160 17.13 -12.08 -0.53
C LEU A 160 17.35 -11.55 0.90
N TYR A 161 18.15 -12.25 1.70
CA TYR A 161 18.55 -11.77 3.02
C TYR A 161 19.32 -10.45 2.92
N ASN A 162 20.28 -10.35 2.01
CA ASN A 162 21.04 -9.11 1.81
C ASN A 162 20.17 -7.95 1.31
N VAL A 163 19.21 -8.20 0.40
CA VAL A 163 18.24 -7.17 -0.04
C VAL A 163 17.45 -6.64 1.16
N LYS A 164 16.94 -7.54 2.01
CA LYS A 164 16.20 -7.18 3.23
C LYS A 164 17.09 -6.48 4.25
N ALA A 165 18.39 -6.80 4.31
CA ALA A 165 19.34 -6.18 5.23
C ALA A 165 19.51 -4.67 4.99
N CYS A 166 19.31 -4.18 3.76
CA CYS A 166 19.32 -2.74 3.45
C CYS A 166 18.28 -1.95 4.27
N LEU A 167 17.14 -2.56 4.58
CA LEU A 167 16.05 -1.94 5.34
C LEU A 167 16.38 -1.71 6.81
N ARG A 168 17.50 -2.26 7.31
CA ARG A 168 17.95 -2.06 8.70
C ARG A 168 18.40 -0.62 8.96
N CYS A 169 19.03 0.03 7.98
CA CYS A 169 19.58 1.37 8.17
C CYS A 169 18.66 2.46 7.59
N HIS A 170 18.01 2.17 6.46
CA HIS A 170 17.12 3.13 5.82
C HIS A 170 16.08 2.40 4.97
N GLN A 171 14.95 3.07 4.75
CA GLN A 171 13.93 2.58 3.84
C GLN A 171 14.42 2.60 2.39
N VAL A 172 14.22 1.51 1.67
CA VAL A 172 14.41 1.40 0.21
C VAL A 172 13.04 1.47 -0.47
N GLY A 173 12.95 2.10 -1.64
CA GLY A 173 11.70 2.27 -2.38
C GLY A 173 10.90 3.52 -2.02
N GLY A 174 11.44 4.44 -1.21
CA GLY A 174 10.85 5.77 -1.01
C GLY A 174 11.25 6.73 -2.15
N ALA A 175 10.62 7.90 -2.28
CA ALA A 175 10.91 8.84 -3.38
C ALA A 175 12.42 9.11 -3.57
N PHE A 176 13.17 9.32 -2.48
CA PHE A 176 14.62 9.54 -2.49
C PHE A 176 15.46 8.33 -2.90
N THR A 177 14.94 7.11 -2.76
CA THR A 177 15.61 5.85 -3.10
C THR A 177 14.99 5.18 -4.33
N ARG A 178 14.11 5.89 -5.05
CA ARG A 178 13.55 5.51 -6.36
C ARG A 178 14.06 6.38 -7.50
N GLY A 179 14.25 7.67 -7.22
CA GLY A 179 14.79 8.63 -8.18
C GLY A 179 16.20 9.07 -7.81
N HIS A 180 16.99 9.40 -8.82
CA HIS A 180 18.27 10.07 -8.66
C HIS A 180 18.11 11.53 -9.13
N PRO A 181 18.29 12.55 -8.27
CA PRO A 181 17.96 13.95 -8.58
C PRO A 181 18.85 14.60 -9.65
N ALA A 182 19.93 13.91 -10.06
CA ALA A 182 20.84 14.33 -11.11
C ALA A 182 21.11 13.18 -12.10
N ALA A 183 20.11 12.32 -12.34
CA ALA A 183 20.23 11.15 -13.22
C ALA A 183 20.72 11.53 -14.63
N GLU A 184 20.29 12.69 -15.12
CA GLU A 184 20.61 13.23 -16.44
C GLU A 184 22.10 13.55 -16.66
N ARG A 185 22.92 13.52 -15.60
CA ARG A 185 24.37 13.77 -15.67
C ARG A 185 25.20 12.51 -15.89
N TYR A 186 24.56 11.34 -15.96
CA TYR A 186 25.21 10.05 -16.06
C TYR A 186 24.74 9.32 -17.32
N ASP A 187 25.60 8.47 -17.87
CA ASP A 187 25.32 7.73 -19.10
C ASP A 187 24.21 6.68 -18.92
N SER A 188 24.04 6.19 -17.68
CA SER A 188 22.99 5.24 -17.33
C SER A 188 22.46 5.45 -15.90
N SER A 189 21.29 4.87 -15.63
CA SER A 189 20.76 4.83 -14.25
C SER A 189 21.67 4.04 -13.31
N ALA A 190 22.38 3.02 -13.81
CA ALA A 190 23.30 2.23 -13.00
C ALA A 190 24.49 3.09 -12.55
N ASP A 191 25.07 3.89 -13.45
CA ASP A 191 26.19 4.79 -13.15
C ASP A 191 25.80 5.88 -12.15
N ALA A 192 24.58 6.42 -12.28
CA ALA A 192 24.04 7.40 -11.32
C ALA A 192 23.95 6.81 -9.91
N TRP A 193 23.41 5.59 -9.78
CA TRP A 193 23.31 4.92 -8.48
C TRP A 193 24.67 4.47 -7.94
N ASP A 194 25.58 4.01 -8.80
CA ASP A 194 26.96 3.64 -8.44
C ASP A 194 27.70 4.83 -7.82
N ALA A 195 27.59 6.00 -8.45
CA ALA A 195 28.13 7.23 -7.92
C ALA A 195 27.46 7.57 -6.59
N ARG A 196 26.12 7.49 -6.49
CA ARG A 196 25.37 7.83 -5.28
C ARG A 196 25.79 7.01 -4.06
N VAL A 197 25.98 5.70 -4.20
CA VAL A 197 26.33 4.80 -3.08
C VAL A 197 27.76 5.02 -2.60
N ARG A 198 28.65 5.58 -3.44
CA ARG A 198 30.03 5.93 -3.05
C ARG A 198 30.13 7.28 -2.32
N MET A 199 29.06 8.07 -2.26
CA MET A 199 29.08 9.42 -1.69
C MET A 199 28.93 9.44 -0.16
N GLY A 200 29.58 10.43 0.47
CA GLY A 200 29.46 10.72 1.90
C GLY A 200 30.27 9.81 2.81
N GLN A 201 30.14 10.02 4.13
CA GLN A 201 30.98 9.35 5.14
C GLN A 201 30.82 7.81 5.15
N ARG A 202 29.67 7.30 4.75
CA ARG A 202 29.40 5.85 4.64
C ARG A 202 29.59 5.30 3.22
N GLY A 203 30.12 6.09 2.29
CA GLY A 203 30.22 5.70 0.88
C GLY A 203 31.04 4.43 0.63
N ALA A 204 32.17 4.29 1.33
CA ALA A 204 32.98 3.08 1.24
C ALA A 204 32.23 1.83 1.76
N GLU A 205 31.48 1.98 2.86
CA GLU A 205 30.66 0.90 3.43
C GLU A 205 29.51 0.51 2.49
N MET A 206 28.76 1.50 1.98
CA MET A 206 27.65 1.27 1.05
C MET A 206 28.13 0.65 -0.27
N SER A 207 29.26 1.10 -0.80
CA SER A 207 29.88 0.48 -1.97
C SER A 207 30.28 -0.97 -1.70
N MET A 208 30.77 -1.30 -0.49
CA MET A 208 31.09 -2.68 -0.12
C MET A 208 29.82 -3.54 0.00
N TRP A 209 28.70 -2.98 0.47
CA TRP A 209 27.41 -3.68 0.47
C TRP A 209 26.95 -4.06 -0.95
N MET A 210 27.09 -3.17 -1.93
CA MET A 210 26.74 -3.49 -3.32
C MET A 210 27.62 -4.60 -3.91
N SER A 211 28.92 -4.58 -3.58
CA SER A 211 29.84 -5.67 -3.99
C SER A 211 29.45 -7.06 -3.45
N ARG A 212 28.62 -7.17 -2.39
CA ARG A 212 28.15 -8.47 -1.87
C ARG A 212 27.17 -9.17 -2.80
N PHE A 213 26.41 -8.41 -3.58
CA PHE A 213 25.56 -8.96 -4.64
C PHE A 213 26.39 -9.31 -5.88
N GLY A 214 27.51 -8.61 -6.06
CA GLY A 214 28.26 -8.55 -7.31
C GLY A 214 28.05 -7.17 -7.93
N ARG A 215 29.13 -6.48 -8.30
CA ARG A 215 29.07 -5.03 -8.53
C ARG A 215 28.06 -4.59 -9.60
N GLU A 216 27.94 -5.36 -10.66
CA GLU A 216 27.03 -5.07 -11.78
C GLU A 216 25.62 -5.64 -11.59
N ARG A 217 25.42 -6.50 -10.58
CA ARG A 217 24.13 -7.14 -10.25
C ARG A 217 23.49 -6.58 -8.98
N GLY A 218 24.21 -5.74 -8.23
CA GLY A 218 23.82 -5.16 -6.94
C GLY A 218 23.25 -3.76 -7.01
#